data_AF-A0A5V9GC70-F1
#
_entry.id   AF-A0A5V9GC70-F1
#
_cell.length_a   1.000
_cell.length_b   1.000
_cell.length_c   1.000
_cell.angle_alpha   90.00
_cell.angle_beta   90.00
_cell.angle_gamma   90.00
#
_symmetry.space_group_name_H-M   'P 1'
#
loop_
_entity.id
_entity.type
_entity.pdbx_description
1 polymer ?
#
loop_
_entity_poly.entity_id
_entity_poly.type
_entity_poly.pdbx_seq_one_letter_code
_entity_poly.pdbx_strand_id
1 'polypeptide(L)' 'MSAGTLTLTNDTDAVTGSGTAFTTELAAGDFIVVTVGGIPYTLPVKAVNNNTSLT' A
#
# COMPACT_ATOMS: atom_id res chain seq x y z
N MET A 1 4.47 4.06 -13.47
CA MET A 1 4.97 3.06 -12.50
C MET A 1 4.90 3.72 -11.14
N SER A 2 4.35 3.05 -10.13
CA SER A 2 4.29 3.61 -8.78
C SER A 2 5.70 3.84 -8.24
N ALA A 3 5.91 5.02 -7.65
CA ALA A 3 7.18 5.40 -7.05
C ALA A 3 7.15 5.23 -5.52
N GLY A 4 8.33 5.25 -4.91
CA GLY A 4 8.46 5.29 -3.45
C GLY A 4 8.65 3.92 -2.79
N THR A 5 8.48 3.90 -1.46
CA THR A 5 8.67 2.73 -0.61
C THR A 5 7.47 2.55 0.31
N LEU A 6 7.07 1.30 0.53
CA LEU A 6 6.01 0.93 1.46
C LEU A 6 6.63 0.36 2.73
N THR A 7 6.11 0.78 3.89
CA THR A 7 6.36 0.17 5.19
C THR A 7 5.08 -0.53 5.65
N LEU A 8 5.23 -1.82 5.95
CA LEU A 8 4.14 -2.69 6.37
C LEU A 8 4.45 -3.21 7.77
N THR A 9 3.47 -3.14 8.66
CA THR A 9 3.58 -3.67 10.02
C THR A 9 2.69 -4.90 10.14
N ASN A 10 3.27 -6.02 10.59
CA ASN A 10 2.53 -7.26 10.79
C ASN A 10 1.38 -7.05 11.79
N ASP A 11 0.28 -7.77 11.56
CA ASP A 11 -0.96 -7.69 12.33
C ASP A 11 -1.66 -6.31 12.33
N THR A 12 -1.38 -5.48 11.31
CA THR A 12 -2.06 -4.20 11.08
C THR A 12 -2.61 -4.11 9.66
N ASP A 13 -3.65 -3.31 9.46
CA ASP A 13 -4.18 -2.95 8.14
C ASP A 13 -3.50 -1.70 7.54
N ALA A 14 -2.77 -0.94 8.36
CA ALA A 14 -2.12 0.29 7.92
C ALA A 14 -0.90 0.02 7.02
N VAL A 15 -0.90 0.67 5.86
CA VAL A 15 0.27 0.79 4.99
C VAL A 15 0.72 2.25 4.96
N THR A 16 2.00 2.47 5.21
CA THR A 16 2.62 3.80 5.11
C THR A 16 3.58 3.86 3.94
N GLY A 17 3.58 4.99 3.25
CA GLY A 17 4.39 5.22 2.06
C GLY A 17 5.40 6.34 2.28
N SER A 18 6.54 6.27 1.60
CA SER A 18 7.49 7.37 1.46
C SER A 18 7.78 7.59 -0.02
N GLY A 19 7.60 8.83 -0.50
CA GLY A 19 7.71 9.16 -1.93
C GLY A 19 6.58 8.59 -2.80
N THR A 20 5.45 8.21 -2.19
CA THR A 20 4.26 7.67 -2.86
C THR A 20 3.24 8.76 -3.20
N ALA A 21 2.29 8.46 -4.08
CA ALA A 21 1.21 9.36 -4.45
C ALA A 21 -0.16 8.65 -4.48
N PHE A 22 -0.50 7.94 -3.38
CA PHE A 22 -1.65 7.02 -3.34
C PHE A 22 -2.97 7.61 -3.82
N THR A 23 -3.29 8.87 -3.51
CA THR A 23 -4.55 9.51 -3.91
C THR A 23 -4.72 9.65 -5.42
N THR A 24 -3.65 9.56 -6.19
CA THR A 24 -3.65 9.63 -7.66
C THR A 24 -3.38 8.29 -8.33
N GLU A 25 -2.89 7.32 -7.56
CA GLU A 25 -2.41 6.03 -8.06
C GLU A 25 -3.35 4.87 -7.71
N LEU A 26 -4.18 5.04 -6.66
CA LEU A 26 -4.98 3.98 -6.07
C LEU A 26 -6.38 4.48 -5.69
N ALA A 27 -7.33 3.56 -5.68
CA ALA A 27 -8.66 3.73 -5.15
C ALA A 27 -9.02 2.59 -4.18
N ALA A 28 -10.04 2.80 -3.35
CA ALA A 28 -10.60 1.74 -2.53
C ALA A 28 -11.14 0.61 -3.42
N GLY A 29 -10.82 -0.64 -3.07
CA GLY A 29 -11.11 -1.83 -3.87
C GLY A 29 -9.94 -2.31 -4.74
N ASP A 30 -8.90 -1.49 -4.92
CA ASP A 30 -7.68 -1.93 -5.59
C ASP A 30 -6.88 -2.92 -4.73
N PHE A 31 -5.88 -3.54 -5.35
CA PHE A 31 -4.96 -4.45 -4.69
C PHE A 31 -3.51 -4.01 -4.85
N ILE A 32 -2.77 -4.05 -3.75
CA ILE A 32 -1.31 -3.93 -3.75
C ILE A 32 -0.74 -5.34 -3.57
N VAL A 33 0.12 -5.76 -4.49
CA VAL A 33 0.84 -7.04 -4.37
C VAL A 33 2.29 -6.75 -4.03
N VAL A 34 2.73 -7.21 -2.86
CA VAL A 34 4.12 -7.10 -2.41
C VAL A 34 4.74 -8.48 -2.31
N THR A 35 6.03 -8.61 -2.60
CA THR A 35 6.76 -9.87 -2.41
C THR A 35 7.73 -9.71 -1.25
N VAL A 36 7.57 -10.50 -0.20
CA VAL A 36 8.45 -10.51 0.97
C VAL A 36 9.05 -11.89 1.12
N GLY A 37 10.38 -12.00 1.12
CA GLY A 37 11.06 -13.30 1.22
C GLY A 37 10.72 -14.29 0.10
N GLY A 38 10.30 -13.80 -1.07
CA GLY A 38 9.86 -14.64 -2.20
C GLY A 38 8.39 -15.08 -2.16
N ILE A 39 7.63 -14.69 -1.13
CA ILE A 39 6.19 -14.98 -1.01
C ILE A 39 5.38 -13.73 -1.37
N PRO A 40 4.41 -13.82 -2.30
CA PRO A 40 3.53 -12.71 -2.61
C PRO A 40 2.43 -12.55 -1.54
N TYR A 41 2.18 -11.31 -1.15
CA TYR A 41 1.09 -10.90 -0.27
C TYR A 41 0.20 -9.92 -1.02
N THR A 42 -1.10 -10.21 -1.02
CA THR A 42 -2.13 -9.38 -1.64
C THR A 42 -2.84 -8.56 -0.58
N LEU A 43 -2.74 -7.25 -0.69
CA LEU A 43 -3.26 -6.29 0.28
C LEU A 43 -4.42 -5.52 -0.37
N PRO A 44 -5.67 -5.78 0.03
CA PRO A 44 -6.79 -4.99 -0.47
C PRO A 44 -6.70 -3.58 0.09
N VAL A 45 -6.90 -2.57 -0.76
CA VAL A 45 -7.01 -1.17 -0.34
C VAL A 45 -8.45 -0.94 0.13
N LYS A 46 -8.66 -0.82 1.43
CA LYS A 46 -9.96 -0.47 2.01
C LYS A 46 -10.24 1.03 1.90
N ALA A 47 -9.22 1.86 2.15
CA ALA A 47 -9.33 3.31 2.08
C ALA A 47 -7.96 3.95 1.81
N VAL A 48 -7.92 4.94 0.91
CA VAL A 48 -6.77 5.82 0.75
C VAL A 48 -6.94 7.03 1.66
N ASN A 49 -6.12 7.12 2.70
CA ASN A 49 -6.23 8.19 3.69
C ASN A 49 -5.58 9.48 3.20
N ASN A 50 -4.41 9.37 2.56
CA ASN A 50 -3.67 10.46 1.93
C ASN A 50 -2.56 9.89 1.03
N ASN A 51 -1.71 10.75 0.46
CA ASN A 51 -0.66 10.36 -0.49
C ASN A 51 0.34 9.32 0.06
N THR A 52 0.44 9.20 1.38
CA THR A 52 1.44 8.37 2.10
C THR A 52 0.82 7.42 3.11
N SER A 53 -0.50 7.26 3.14
CA SER A 53 -1.17 6.34 4.07
C SER A 53 -2.45 5.76 3.46
N LEU A 54 -2.65 4.48 3.67
CA LEU A 54 -3.88 3.75 3.36
C LEU A 54 -4.11 2.63 4.39
N THR A 55 -5.31 2.09 4.36
CA THR A 55 -5.73 0.86 5.08
C THR A 55 -6.45 -0.06 4.12
#